data_AF-U6F5X3-F1
#
_entry.id   AF-U6F5X3-F1
#
_cell.length_a   1.000
_cell.length_b   1.000
_cell.length_c   1.000
_cell.angle_alpha   90.00
_cell.angle_beta   90.00
_cell.angle_gamma   90.00
#
_symmetry.space_group_name_H-M   'P 1'
#
loop_
_entity.id
_entity.type
_entity.pdbx_description
1 polymer ?
#
loop_
_entity_poly.entity_id
_entity_poly.type
_entity_poly.pdbx_seq_one_letter_code
_entity_poly.pdbx_strand_id
1 'polypeptide(L)' 'MVNKQCLIKTCLIHDSCKRTTIDVFVRELGAKSFPDIEQLGQKVVDNFVKKETNFNSWEEMQQRAVSEYMSSLF' A
#
# COMPACT_ATOMS: atom_id res chain seq x y z
N MET A 1 -9.74 16.78 2.06
CA MET A 1 -8.44 16.13 2.32
C MET A 1 -8.55 14.68 1.90
N VAL A 2 -7.79 14.23 0.91
CA VAL A 2 -7.82 12.84 0.46
C VAL A 2 -6.99 12.00 1.42
N ASN A 3 -7.58 10.95 2.00
CA ASN A 3 -6.90 10.10 2.97
C ASN A 3 -6.04 9.06 2.22
N LYS A 4 -4.71 9.13 2.36
CA LYS A 4 -3.73 8.23 1.72
C LYS A 4 -4.04 6.74 1.94
N GLN A 5 -4.60 6.40 3.11
CA GLN A 5 -5.01 5.02 3.43
C GLN A 5 -6.10 4.50 2.48
N CYS A 6 -7.04 5.37 2.09
CA CYS A 6 -8.14 5.00 1.20
C CYS A 6 -7.63 4.74 -0.23
N LEU A 7 -6.66 5.54 -0.69
CA LEU A 7 -6.04 5.41 -2.01
C LEU A 7 -5.32 4.07 -2.16
N ILE A 8 -4.52 3.73 -1.15
CA ILE A 8 -3.75 2.48 -1.16
C ILE A 8 -4.67 1.27 -1.05
N LYS A 9 -5.77 1.37 -0.27
CA LYS A 9 -6.81 0.34 -0.22
C LYS A 9 -7.40 0.07 -1.61
N THR A 10 -7.73 1.11 -2.38
CA THR A 10 -8.23 0.97 -3.75
C THR A 10 -7.18 0.39 -4.69
N CYS A 11 -5.92 0.84 -4.58
CA CYS A 11 -4.84 0.37 -5.42
C CYS A 11 -4.47 -1.10 -5.17
N LEU A 12 -4.48 -1.55 -3.91
CA LEU A 12 -4.25 -2.97 -3.57
C LEU A 12 -5.35 -3.91 -4.09
N ILE A 13 -6.56 -3.38 -4.32
CA ILE A 13 -7.69 -4.15 -4.86
C ILE A 13 -7.62 -4.23 -6.39
N HIS A 14 -7.13 -3.17 -7.06
CA HIS A 14 -7.06 -3.09 -8.53
C HIS A 14 -5.74 -3.59 -9.11
N ASP A 15 -4.62 -3.27 -8.46
CA ASP A 15 -3.28 -3.49 -8.98
C ASP A 15 -2.60 -4.62 -8.19
N SER A 16 -2.81 -5.83 -8.69
CA SER A 16 -1.85 -6.94 -8.62
C SER A 16 -1.28 -7.40 -7.26
N CYS A 17 -1.94 -7.10 -6.14
CA CYS A 17 -1.71 -7.81 -4.88
C CYS A 17 -2.36 -9.19 -4.96
N LYS A 18 -1.67 -10.27 -4.56
CA LYS A 18 -2.09 -11.68 -4.76
C LYS A 18 -3.37 -12.16 -4.01
N ARG A 19 -4.33 -11.27 -3.70
CA ARG A 19 -5.58 -11.44 -2.92
C ARG A 19 -5.43 -11.15 -1.43
N THR A 20 -5.05 -9.93 -1.07
CA THR A 20 -5.05 -9.51 0.33
C THR A 20 -5.59 -8.10 0.48
N THR A 21 -6.56 -7.93 1.39
CA THR A 21 -7.09 -6.61 1.77
C THR A 21 -6.03 -5.83 2.55
N ILE A 22 -6.16 -4.51 2.61
CA ILE A 22 -5.25 -3.63 3.38
C ILE A 22 -5.09 -4.11 4.84
N ASP A 23 -6.16 -4.63 5.46
CA ASP A 23 -6.13 -5.15 6.82
C ASP A 23 -5.24 -6.39 6.96
N VAL A 24 -5.25 -7.28 5.95
CA VAL A 24 -4.37 -8.43 5.94
C VAL A 24 -2.94 -7.99 5.64
N PHE A 25 -2.73 -7.04 4.73
CA PHE A 25 -1.42 -6.47 4.45
C PHE A 25 -0.78 -5.86 5.71
N VAL A 26 -1.52 -5.02 6.44
CA VAL A 26 -1.09 -4.40 7.71
C VAL A 26 -0.74 -5.48 8.74
N ARG A 27 -1.60 -6.49 8.87
CA ARG A 27 -1.40 -7.59 9.83
C ARG A 27 -0.21 -8.47 9.49
N GLU A 28 -0.01 -8.82 8.22
CA GLU A 28 1.11 -9.66 7.76
C GLU A 28 2.45 -8.93 7.82
N LEU A 29 2.43 -7.61 7.62
CA LEU A 29 3.58 -6.75 7.85
C LEU A 29 3.95 -6.65 9.35
N GLY A 30 3.04 -7.03 10.25
CA GLY A 30 3.22 -6.96 11.70
C GLY A 30 2.84 -5.60 12.30
N ALA A 31 2.18 -4.74 11.53
CA ALA A 31 1.62 -3.48 12.01
C ALA A 31 0.25 -3.74 12.67
N LYS A 32 -0.11 -2.92 13.67
CA LYS A 32 -1.46 -2.94 14.26
C LYS A 32 -2.44 -2.09 13.45
N SER A 33 -1.94 -1.05 12.82
CA SER A 33 -2.71 -0.13 12.00
C SER A 33 -1.86 0.43 10.85
N PHE A 34 -2.51 0.99 9.85
CA PHE A 34 -1.83 1.59 8.70
C PHE A 34 -0.81 2.68 9.08
N PRO A 35 -1.10 3.61 10.02
CA PRO A 35 -0.12 4.58 10.51
C PRO A 35 1.14 3.92 11.12
N ASP A 36 1.00 2.73 11.70
CA ASP A 36 2.14 2.02 12.31
C ASP A 36 3.10 1.47 11.25
N ILE A 37 2.68 1.36 9.99
CA ILE A 37 3.56 0.97 8.88
C ILE A 37 4.71 1.97 8.73
N GLU A 38 4.46 3.27 8.92
CA GLU A 38 5.51 4.29 8.84
C GLU A 38 6.55 4.17 9.98
N GLN A 39 6.20 3.46 11.05
CA GLN A 39 7.09 3.17 12.18
C GLN A 39 7.87 1.86 11.99
N LEU A 40 7.36 0.94 11.15
CA LEU A 40 8.10 -0.23 10.71
C LEU A 40 9.14 0.25 9.71
N GLY A 41 10.42 0.16 10.07
CA GLY A 41 11.51 0.75 9.30
C GLY A 41 11.38 0.48 7.79
N GLN A 42 11.62 1.52 6.98
CA GLN A 42 11.35 1.56 5.53
C GLN A 42 11.82 0.30 4.77
N LYS A 43 13.00 -0.23 5.13
CA LYS A 43 13.56 -1.44 4.51
C LYS A 43 12.69 -2.69 4.70
N VAL A 44 12.02 -2.82 5.84
CA VAL A 44 11.11 -3.95 6.14
C VAL A 44 9.87 -3.84 5.26
N VAL A 45 9.30 -2.64 5.18
CA VAL A 45 8.10 -2.37 4.37
C VAL A 45 8.40 -2.56 2.88
N ASP A 46 9.52 -2.03 2.38
CA ASP A 46 9.91 -2.17 0.98
C ASP A 46 10.15 -3.64 0.59
N ASN A 47 10.80 -4.41 1.46
CA ASN A 47 11.00 -5.84 1.21
C ASN A 47 9.68 -6.61 1.17
N PHE A 48 8.73 -6.25 2.04
CA PHE A 48 7.40 -6.85 2.05
C PHE A 48 6.62 -6.50 0.78
N VAL A 49 6.65 -5.23 0.37
CA VAL A 49 6.00 -4.74 -0.86
C VAL A 49 6.56 -5.47 -2.08
N LYS A 50 7.87 -5.59 -2.22
CA LYS A 50 8.51 -6.37 -3.31
C LYS A 50 8.12 -7.84 -3.35
N LYS A 51 7.81 -8.42 -2.19
CA LYS A 51 7.49 -9.85 -2.06
C LYS A 51 6.02 -10.14 -2.36
N GLU A 52 5.13 -9.29 -1.88
CA GLU A 52 3.67 -9.51 -1.93
C GLU A 52 2.98 -8.76 -3.08
N THR A 53 3.67 -7.79 -3.70
CA THR A 53 3.17 -6.96 -4.80
C THR A 53 4.18 -6.89 -5.94
N ASN A 54 3.80 -6.27 -7.05
CA ASN A 54 4.69 -6.02 -8.19
C ASN A 54 5.48 -4.70 -8.07
N PHE A 55 5.36 -3.98 -6.95
CA PHE A 55 6.04 -2.69 -6.73
C PHE A 55 7.43 -2.88 -6.13
N ASN A 56 8.36 -1.98 -6.44
CA ASN A 56 9.74 -2.02 -5.93
C ASN A 56 9.91 -1.31 -4.60
N SER A 57 8.96 -0.49 -4.16
CA SER A 57 9.02 0.15 -2.85
C SER A 57 7.64 0.52 -2.36
N TRP A 58 7.53 0.75 -1.06
CA TRP A 58 6.33 1.30 -0.44
C TRP A 58 5.95 2.62 -1.09
N GLU A 59 6.92 3.50 -1.30
CA GLU A 59 6.70 4.81 -1.91
C GLU A 59 6.16 4.72 -3.35
N GLU A 60 6.71 3.82 -4.17
CA GLU A 60 6.22 3.59 -5.54
C GLU A 60 4.75 3.17 -5.53
N MET A 61 4.39 2.23 -4.65
CA MET A 61 3.02 1.78 -4.49
C MET A 61 2.08 2.92 -4.06
N GLN A 62 2.53 3.78 -3.13
CA GLN A 62 1.76 4.95 -2.70
C GLN A 62 1.56 5.95 -3.84
N GLN A 63 2.60 6.24 -4.61
CA GLN A 63 2.53 7.16 -5.75
C GLN A 63 1.59 6.62 -6.83
N ARG A 64 1.63 5.32 -7.12
CA ARG A 64 0.72 4.69 -8.08
C ARG A 64 -0.73 4.78 -7.60
N ALA A 65 -0.99 4.52 -6.32
CA ALA A 65 -2.30 4.64 -5.70
C ALA A 65 -2.88 6.07 -5.79
N VAL A 66 -2.03 7.07 -5.57
CA VAL A 66 -2.42 8.48 -5.73
C VAL A 66 -2.68 8.80 -7.19
N SER A 67 -1.82 8.36 -8.10
CA SER A 67 -1.98 8.59 -9.54
C SER A 67 -3.27 7.99 -10.07
N GLU A 68 -3.57 6.73 -9.75
CA GLU A 68 -4.80 6.04 -10.18
C GLU A 68 -6.05 6.77 -9.69
N TYR A 69 -6.05 7.21 -8.43
CA TYR A 69 -7.17 7.99 -7.90
C TYR A 69 -7.33 9.34 -8.61
N MET A 70 -6.24 10.06 -8.84
CA MET A 70 -6.29 11.32 -9.57
C MET A 70 -6.79 11.09 -11.00
N SER A 71 -6.35 10.02 -11.67
CA SER A 71 -6.86 9.61 -12.98
C SER A 71 -8.32 9.19 -12.97
N SER A 72 -8.85 8.64 -11.86
CA SER A 72 -10.27 8.27 -11.75
C SER A 72 -11.22 9.47 -11.56
N LEU A 73 -10.67 10.64 -11.22
CA LEU A 73 -11.42 11.87 -10.98
C LEU A 73 -11.56 12.77 -12.22
N PHE A 74 -10.81 12.49 -13.30
CA PHE A 74 -10.81 13.25 -14.56
C PHE A 74 -11.19 12.34 -15.73
#